data_AF-A0A7J6N6L5-F1
#
_entry.id   AF-A0A7J6N6L5-F1
#
_cell.length_a   1.000
_cell.length_b   1.000
_cell.length_c   1.000
_cell.angle_alpha   90.00
_cell.angle_beta   90.00
_cell.angle_gamma   90.00
#
_symmetry.space_group_name_H-M   'P 1'
#
loop_
_entity.id
_entity.type
_entity.pdbx_description
1 polymer ?
#
loop_
_entity_poly.entity_id
_entity_poly.type
_entity_poly.pdbx_seq_one_letter_code
_entity_poly.pdbx_strand_id
1 'polypeptide(L)'
;MNLSNYARCNEIGTCSKLDYFLTETEKLHSRFRRYDMLEEPFTNPKFLPAPLFSEAEDSPQRIVPNTINANSRLKSFYIKNVIPLVCRPGEEESSASLGASVVRDVTALQAMSRRIHYGKLVAEAKFQANTELYSQLIRAQDADGLMDLLTNSAVEEKLLLRVREKARAYGRDIKTGGSEAAVNDSALKVDPDTVVLAYRELMIPLTKEVQVAYLLRRLDSLVIAVTAGWARVAAVAYTTGNPLNSSPRAINAKAHAAELKVHDSVKSVFDDVASGAVNFGVVPLDSSVTGVDIQTLGALIDSHRPNGADLVICDQISLQPSYAVISQPVKSGRPIPLTKASRVITTSMASEYCRGQISEVPGIKIHLVDTYFEAVEKLIETVKEDPKAVAVIPTPYLYEMIEDYDQDFKSIIIPNADLNNVKLQFGILRRPLANSSATGSDRTLIAFNANHKHGSLMGALDCFRSSQVNLSSLHSFPACTGFDFVAIADGHPGDKQTQDALALLTGSRGGNDGRPNWAKVLGSFHIREEDR
;
A
#
# COMPACT_ATOMS: atom_id res chain seq x y z
N MET A 1 -5.50 -37.37 -16.86
CA MET A 1 -5.30 -35.91 -16.65
C MET A 1 -4.25 -35.79 -15.56
N ASN A 2 -3.15 -35.08 -15.82
CA ASN A 2 -1.94 -34.95 -14.99
C ASN A 2 -2.15 -34.19 -13.64
N LEU A 3 -3.33 -34.33 -13.01
CA LEU A 3 -3.75 -33.67 -11.77
C LEU A 3 -3.18 -34.33 -10.51
N SER A 4 -2.59 -35.53 -10.62
CA SER A 4 -1.92 -36.23 -9.50
C SER A 4 -0.70 -35.45 -8.97
N ASN A 5 -0.01 -34.70 -9.85
CA ASN A 5 1.06 -33.76 -9.50
C ASN A 5 0.57 -32.55 -8.71
N TYR A 6 -0.73 -32.26 -8.75
CA TYR A 6 -1.37 -31.11 -8.12
C TYR A 6 -2.27 -31.50 -6.94
N ALA A 7 -2.17 -32.76 -6.47
CA ALA A 7 -2.88 -33.25 -5.30
C ALA A 7 -2.53 -32.46 -4.03
N ARG A 8 -3.41 -32.54 -3.02
CA ARG A 8 -3.26 -31.81 -1.74
C ARG A 8 -2.01 -32.25 -0.98
N CYS A 9 -1.30 -31.28 -0.40
CA CYS A 9 -0.17 -31.53 0.49
C CYS A 9 -0.67 -31.87 1.91
N ASN A 10 -0.37 -33.08 2.41
CA ASN A 10 -0.87 -33.55 3.70
C ASN A 10 -0.31 -32.79 4.91
N GLU A 11 0.83 -32.10 4.79
CA GLU A 11 1.41 -31.28 5.87
C GLU A 11 0.77 -29.88 6.00
N ILE A 12 0.11 -29.36 4.95
CA ILE A 12 -0.38 -27.96 4.91
C ILE A 12 -1.81 -27.87 4.33
N GLY A 13 -2.66 -28.87 4.57
CA GLY A 13 -4.09 -28.81 4.25
C GLY A 13 -4.44 -28.74 2.75
N THR A 14 -5.14 -27.69 2.30
CA THR A 14 -5.85 -27.62 1.00
C THR A 14 -5.01 -27.19 -0.22
N CYS A 15 -3.71 -26.92 -0.08
CA CYS A 15 -2.85 -26.40 -1.16
C CYS A 15 -2.29 -27.49 -2.10
N SER A 16 -2.08 -27.17 -3.39
CA SER A 16 -1.48 -28.11 -4.37
C SER A 16 0.06 -28.18 -4.22
N LYS A 17 0.68 -29.29 -4.61
CA LYS A 17 2.16 -29.41 -4.58
C LYS A 17 2.86 -28.33 -5.41
N LEU A 18 2.30 -27.93 -6.57
CA LEU A 18 2.87 -26.82 -7.35
C LEU A 18 2.85 -25.51 -6.55
N ASP A 19 1.75 -25.22 -5.85
CA ASP A 19 1.60 -23.98 -5.07
C ASP A 19 2.61 -23.93 -3.93
N TYR A 20 2.84 -25.07 -3.29
CA TYR A 20 3.82 -25.21 -2.24
C TYR A 20 5.24 -24.96 -2.77
N PHE A 21 5.64 -25.65 -3.85
CA PHE A 21 6.96 -25.47 -4.45
C PHE A 21 7.19 -24.05 -4.97
N LEU A 22 6.17 -23.43 -5.60
CA LEU A 22 6.23 -22.02 -5.98
C LEU A 22 6.47 -21.17 -4.74
N THR A 23 5.61 -21.26 -3.73
CA THR A 23 5.68 -20.42 -2.54
C THR A 23 7.03 -20.52 -1.83
N GLU A 24 7.54 -21.72 -1.57
CA GLU A 24 8.82 -21.89 -0.87
C GLU A 24 10.02 -21.40 -1.71
N THR A 25 9.99 -21.66 -3.03
CA THR A 25 11.02 -21.15 -3.94
C THR A 25 11.01 -19.63 -4.00
N GLU A 26 9.82 -19.02 -4.03
CA GLU A 26 9.66 -17.57 -4.06
C GLU A 26 10.03 -16.91 -2.74
N LYS A 27 9.76 -17.55 -1.59
CA LYS A 27 10.26 -17.07 -0.30
C LYS A 27 11.78 -16.98 -0.28
N LEU A 28 12.46 -18.01 -0.79
CA LEU A 28 13.91 -18.00 -0.92
C LEU A 28 14.37 -16.86 -1.84
N HIS A 29 13.79 -16.73 -3.02
CA HIS A 29 14.15 -15.67 -3.98
C HIS A 29 13.88 -14.25 -3.46
N SER A 30 12.80 -14.05 -2.69
CA SER A 30 12.45 -12.76 -2.07
C SER A 30 13.52 -12.28 -1.10
N ARG A 31 14.08 -13.20 -0.30
CA ARG A 31 15.18 -12.88 0.64
C ARG A 31 16.41 -12.31 -0.06
N PHE A 32 16.61 -12.64 -1.34
CA PHE A 32 17.69 -12.13 -2.20
C PHE A 32 17.21 -11.06 -3.19
N ARG A 33 16.10 -10.36 -2.91
CA ARG A 33 15.61 -9.20 -3.68
C ARG A 33 15.27 -9.47 -5.14
N ARG A 34 15.04 -10.73 -5.53
CA ARG A 34 14.73 -11.07 -6.93
C ARG A 34 13.47 -10.36 -7.46
N TYR A 35 12.49 -10.13 -6.59
CA TYR A 35 11.20 -9.48 -6.93
C TYR A 35 11.18 -7.97 -6.68
N ASP A 36 12.30 -7.38 -6.21
CA ASP A 36 12.45 -5.92 -6.14
C ASP A 36 12.73 -5.31 -7.54
N MET A 37 13.00 -6.19 -8.51
CA MET A 37 13.27 -5.89 -9.91
C MET A 37 12.01 -6.15 -10.77
N LEU A 38 12.17 -6.28 -12.08
CA LEU A 38 11.09 -6.47 -13.06
C LEU A 38 10.35 -7.83 -12.99
N GLU A 39 10.79 -8.75 -12.14
CA GLU A 39 10.18 -10.07 -12.02
C GLU A 39 9.04 -10.04 -11.01
N GLU A 40 7.90 -10.63 -11.38
CA GLU A 40 6.72 -10.70 -10.53
C GLU A 40 6.57 -12.10 -9.92
N PRO A 41 6.25 -12.23 -8.62
CA PRO A 41 6.01 -13.51 -7.99
C PRO A 41 4.62 -14.08 -8.35
N PHE A 42 4.48 -15.41 -8.36
CA PHE A 42 3.19 -16.10 -8.48
C PHE A 42 2.43 -16.10 -7.16
N THR A 43 3.15 -16.11 -6.05
CA THR A 43 2.64 -15.94 -4.70
C THR A 43 2.45 -14.45 -4.43
N ASN A 44 1.40 -14.12 -3.69
CA ASN A 44 1.14 -12.73 -3.33
C ASN A 44 2.34 -12.16 -2.54
N PRO A 45 2.91 -11.01 -2.96
CA PRO A 45 4.09 -10.40 -2.33
C PRO A 45 3.99 -10.24 -0.82
N LYS A 46 2.78 -10.11 -0.26
CA LYS A 46 2.53 -10.00 1.18
C LYS A 46 2.95 -11.24 1.99
N PHE A 47 3.03 -12.42 1.35
CA PHE A 47 3.46 -13.66 2.01
C PHE A 47 4.96 -13.94 1.86
N LEU A 48 5.68 -13.05 1.16
CA LEU A 48 7.11 -13.21 0.93
C LEU A 48 7.89 -12.51 2.07
N PRO A 49 8.94 -13.16 2.61
CA PRO A 49 9.78 -12.56 3.64
C PRO A 49 10.52 -11.34 3.10
N ALA A 50 10.82 -10.41 4.01
CA ALA A 50 11.65 -9.26 3.73
C ALA A 50 13.07 -9.69 3.25
N PRO A 51 13.73 -8.86 2.41
CA PRO A 51 15.10 -9.08 2.00
C PRO A 51 16.06 -9.23 3.18
N LEU A 52 17.02 -10.16 3.09
CA LEU A 52 18.05 -10.37 4.12
C LEU A 52 19.23 -9.42 3.96
N PHE A 53 19.44 -8.86 2.77
CA PHE A 53 20.60 -8.04 2.44
C PHE A 53 20.16 -6.68 1.91
N SER A 54 20.71 -5.60 2.47
CA SER A 54 20.57 -4.24 1.96
C SER A 54 21.67 -3.95 0.93
N GLU A 55 21.42 -4.27 -0.33
CA GLU A 55 22.33 -3.88 -1.43
C GLU A 55 22.06 -2.42 -1.88
N ALA A 56 23.12 -1.72 -2.29
CA ALA A 56 23.09 -0.32 -2.73
C ALA A 56 22.12 -0.08 -3.90
N GLU A 57 21.52 1.12 -3.95
CA GLU A 57 20.50 1.58 -4.91
C GLU A 57 20.97 1.72 -6.38
N ASP A 58 21.87 0.87 -6.86
CA ASP A 58 22.49 1.02 -8.19
C ASP A 58 21.75 0.25 -9.29
N SER A 59 20.41 0.38 -9.31
CA SER A 59 19.64 0.03 -10.50
C SER A 59 18.82 1.23 -10.92
N PRO A 60 19.11 1.85 -12.08
CA PRO A 60 18.21 2.84 -12.65
C PRO A 60 16.91 2.10 -12.96
N GLN A 61 15.89 2.24 -12.11
CA GLN A 61 14.56 1.75 -12.40
C GLN A 61 14.08 2.47 -13.66
N ARG A 62 14.18 1.77 -14.79
CA ARG A 62 13.79 2.30 -16.11
C ARG A 62 12.28 2.29 -16.33
N ILE A 63 11.50 1.77 -15.39
CA ILE A 63 10.03 1.67 -15.48
C ILE A 63 9.37 2.32 -14.26
N VAL A 64 8.22 2.96 -14.49
CA VAL A 64 7.37 3.48 -13.40
C VAL A 64 6.87 2.34 -12.50
N PRO A 65 6.91 2.51 -11.16
CA PRO A 65 6.35 1.55 -10.20
C PRO A 65 4.89 1.19 -10.52
N ASN A 66 4.56 -0.10 -10.51
CA ASN A 66 3.23 -0.59 -10.87
C ASN A 66 2.92 -1.92 -10.16
N THR A 67 1.64 -2.30 -10.13
CA THR A 67 1.14 -3.52 -9.46
C THR A 67 0.67 -4.61 -10.44
N ILE A 68 1.12 -4.55 -11.70
CA ILE A 68 0.59 -5.39 -12.78
C ILE A 68 1.27 -6.76 -12.74
N ASN A 69 0.48 -7.81 -12.54
CA ASN A 69 0.95 -9.18 -12.47
C ASN A 69 0.01 -10.13 -13.23
N ALA A 70 0.54 -10.79 -14.27
CA ALA A 70 -0.21 -11.72 -15.13
C ALA A 70 -0.05 -13.21 -14.73
N ASN A 71 0.63 -13.49 -13.62
CA ASN A 71 1.02 -14.84 -13.22
C ASN A 71 -0.17 -15.76 -12.92
N SER A 72 -1.27 -15.22 -12.39
CA SER A 72 -2.49 -15.99 -12.09
C SER A 72 -3.11 -16.59 -13.38
N ARG A 73 -3.21 -15.77 -14.42
CA ARG A 73 -3.73 -16.18 -15.73
C ARG A 73 -2.74 -17.09 -16.47
N LEU A 74 -1.45 -16.77 -16.43
CA LEU A 74 -0.39 -17.60 -16.99
C LEU A 74 -0.44 -19.02 -16.41
N LYS A 75 -0.47 -19.15 -15.08
CA LYS A 75 -0.53 -20.44 -14.39
C LYS A 75 -1.79 -21.23 -14.75
N SER A 76 -2.95 -20.57 -14.78
CA SER A 76 -4.23 -21.21 -15.13
C SER A 76 -4.21 -21.78 -16.56
N PHE A 77 -3.66 -21.03 -17.50
CA PHE A 77 -3.56 -21.45 -18.90
C PHE A 77 -2.49 -22.53 -19.08
N TYR A 78 -1.35 -22.43 -18.40
CA TYR A 78 -0.29 -23.46 -18.42
C TYR A 78 -0.87 -24.82 -18.00
N ILE A 79 -1.60 -24.87 -16.89
CA ILE A 79 -2.19 -26.11 -16.37
C ILE A 79 -3.26 -26.67 -17.32
N LYS A 80 -4.14 -25.81 -17.85
CA LYS A 80 -5.30 -26.25 -18.65
C LYS A 80 -4.96 -26.59 -20.11
N ASN A 81 -3.98 -25.92 -20.69
CA ASN A 81 -3.72 -25.99 -22.13
C ASN A 81 -2.32 -26.51 -22.46
N VAL A 82 -1.27 -26.07 -21.75
CA VAL A 82 0.11 -26.45 -22.09
C VAL A 82 0.43 -27.87 -21.64
N ILE A 83 0.10 -28.22 -20.38
CA ILE A 83 0.38 -29.56 -19.85
C ILE A 83 -0.31 -30.66 -20.65
N PRO A 84 -1.60 -30.57 -21.01
CA PRO A 84 -2.27 -31.62 -21.78
C PRO A 84 -1.74 -31.80 -23.20
N LEU A 85 -1.12 -30.77 -23.78
CA LEU A 85 -0.53 -30.84 -25.12
C LEU A 85 0.88 -31.45 -25.13
N VAL A 86 1.62 -31.34 -24.02
CA VAL A 86 3.00 -31.81 -23.91
C VAL A 86 3.09 -33.20 -23.28
N CYS A 87 2.24 -33.52 -22.31
CA CYS A 87 2.27 -34.79 -21.59
C CYS A 87 1.32 -35.82 -22.20
N ARG A 88 1.79 -37.08 -22.36
CA ARG A 88 0.95 -38.19 -22.83
C ARG A 88 0.01 -38.69 -21.72
N PRO A 89 -1.23 -39.13 -22.04
CA PRO A 89 -2.11 -39.74 -21.05
C PRO A 89 -1.53 -41.07 -20.54
N GLY A 90 -1.46 -41.27 -19.22
CA GLY A 90 -1.09 -42.56 -18.61
C GLY A 90 0.31 -42.68 -17.97
N GLU A 91 1.16 -41.65 -18.04
CA GLU A 91 2.46 -41.60 -17.30
C GLU A 91 2.28 -41.29 -15.80
N GLU A 92 1.06 -41.43 -15.26
CA GLU A 92 0.59 -40.88 -13.99
C GLU A 92 0.95 -41.74 -12.75
N GLU A 93 1.44 -42.97 -12.94
CA GLU A 93 1.53 -43.98 -11.86
C GLU A 93 2.89 -44.05 -11.14
N SER A 94 3.95 -43.43 -11.67
CA SER A 94 5.28 -43.50 -11.03
C SER A 94 5.47 -42.38 -9.99
N SER A 95 5.14 -42.70 -8.73
CA SER A 95 5.29 -41.81 -7.56
C SER A 95 6.70 -41.22 -7.37
N ALA A 96 7.73 -41.88 -7.94
CA ALA A 96 9.14 -41.54 -7.77
C ALA A 96 9.60 -40.29 -8.55
N SER A 97 8.84 -39.81 -9.53
CA SER A 97 9.27 -38.69 -10.42
C SER A 97 8.51 -37.38 -10.23
N LEU A 98 7.48 -37.35 -9.38
CA LEU A 98 6.61 -36.18 -9.19
C LEU A 98 7.37 -34.93 -8.74
N GLY A 99 8.31 -35.07 -7.80
CA GLY A 99 9.10 -33.93 -7.30
C GLY A 99 9.94 -33.30 -8.41
N ALA A 100 10.56 -34.11 -9.27
CA ALA A 100 11.35 -33.62 -10.39
C ALA A 100 10.49 -32.91 -11.44
N SER A 101 9.27 -33.39 -11.71
CA SER A 101 8.33 -32.72 -12.62
C SER A 101 7.94 -31.33 -12.11
N VAL A 102 7.53 -31.22 -10.85
CA VAL A 102 7.10 -29.95 -10.25
C VAL A 102 8.21 -28.89 -10.30
N VAL A 103 9.46 -29.28 -10.02
CA VAL A 103 10.61 -28.36 -10.14
C VAL A 103 10.79 -27.84 -11.57
N ARG A 104 10.55 -28.68 -12.59
CA ARG A 104 10.61 -28.26 -14.00
C ARG A 104 9.45 -27.35 -14.37
N ASP A 105 8.24 -27.64 -13.88
CA ASP A 105 7.07 -26.78 -14.07
C ASP A 105 7.28 -25.38 -13.45
N VAL A 106 7.80 -25.31 -12.22
CA VAL A 106 8.17 -24.04 -11.57
C VAL A 106 9.19 -23.26 -12.40
N THR A 107 10.22 -23.94 -12.90
CA THR A 107 11.26 -23.31 -13.73
C THR A 107 10.66 -22.76 -15.03
N ALA A 108 9.78 -23.53 -15.69
CA ALA A 108 9.11 -23.11 -16.92
C ALA A 108 8.19 -21.90 -16.68
N LEU A 109 7.37 -21.94 -15.61
CA LEU A 109 6.48 -20.86 -15.23
C LEU A 109 7.25 -19.57 -14.91
N GLN A 110 8.33 -19.64 -14.14
CA GLN A 110 9.18 -18.48 -13.84
C GLN A 110 9.81 -17.89 -15.11
N ALA A 111 10.27 -18.74 -16.04
CA ALA A 111 10.83 -18.27 -17.31
C ALA A 111 9.78 -17.60 -18.20
N MET A 112 8.57 -18.15 -18.28
CA MET A 112 7.44 -17.55 -19.01
C MET A 112 7.02 -16.23 -18.39
N SER A 113 6.88 -16.18 -17.06
CA SER A 113 6.55 -14.98 -16.30
C SER A 113 7.55 -13.85 -16.56
N ARG A 114 8.85 -14.15 -16.45
CA ARG A 114 9.92 -13.19 -16.73
C ARG A 114 9.78 -12.61 -18.14
N ARG A 115 9.57 -13.47 -19.14
CA ARG A 115 9.45 -13.05 -20.54
C ARG A 115 8.22 -12.16 -20.81
N ILE A 116 7.11 -12.44 -20.14
CA ILE A 116 5.86 -11.67 -20.24
C ILE A 116 6.02 -10.31 -19.56
N HIS A 117 6.52 -10.27 -18.32
CA HIS A 117 6.67 -9.03 -17.54
C HIS A 117 7.80 -8.13 -18.05
N TYR A 118 8.83 -8.69 -18.70
CA TYR A 118 9.81 -7.90 -19.46
C TYR A 118 9.17 -7.12 -20.61
N GLY A 119 7.93 -7.46 -20.99
CA GLY A 119 7.10 -6.62 -21.86
C GLY A 119 6.98 -5.19 -21.36
N LYS A 120 6.98 -4.93 -20.04
CA LYS A 120 6.92 -3.58 -19.45
C LYS A 120 8.08 -2.69 -19.92
N LEU A 121 9.30 -3.23 -20.03
CA LEU A 121 10.45 -2.50 -20.57
C LEU A 121 10.28 -2.16 -22.04
N VAL A 122 9.70 -3.07 -22.82
CA VAL A 122 9.44 -2.84 -24.24
C VAL A 122 8.37 -1.78 -24.42
N ALA A 123 7.31 -1.81 -23.60
CA ALA A 123 6.29 -0.78 -23.58
C ALA A 123 6.88 0.59 -23.25
N GLU A 124 7.74 0.68 -22.22
CA GLU A 124 8.41 1.93 -21.86
C GLU A 124 9.31 2.45 -23.00
N ALA A 125 10.11 1.58 -23.62
CA ALA A 125 10.95 1.98 -24.75
C ALA A 125 10.12 2.51 -25.93
N LYS A 126 8.95 1.89 -26.20
CA LYS A 126 8.02 2.37 -27.24
C LYS A 126 7.34 3.68 -26.86
N PHE A 127 6.96 3.86 -25.59
CA PHE A 127 6.41 5.11 -25.08
C PHE A 127 7.42 6.25 -25.25
N GLN A 128 8.68 6.05 -24.84
CA GLN A 128 9.74 7.05 -24.97
C GLN A 128 10.05 7.41 -26.43
N ALA A 129 9.89 6.48 -27.37
CA ALA A 129 10.09 6.75 -28.78
C ALA A 129 9.00 7.66 -29.38
N ASN A 130 7.74 7.56 -28.91
CA ASN A 130 6.58 8.28 -29.45
C ASN A 130 5.64 8.80 -28.35
N THR A 131 6.16 9.64 -27.45
CA THR A 131 5.47 10.08 -26.22
C THR A 131 4.11 10.73 -26.49
N GLU A 132 3.97 11.55 -27.53
CA GLU A 132 2.74 12.32 -27.79
C GLU A 132 1.55 11.42 -28.15
N LEU A 133 1.73 10.51 -29.10
CA LEU A 133 0.69 9.61 -29.58
C LEU A 133 0.25 8.63 -28.48
N TYR A 134 1.21 8.03 -27.78
CA TYR A 134 0.89 7.16 -26.64
C TYR A 134 0.20 7.92 -25.52
N SER A 135 0.64 9.15 -25.19
CA SER A 135 -0.01 9.95 -24.13
C SER A 135 -1.46 10.31 -24.46
N GLN A 136 -1.78 10.56 -25.74
CA GLN A 136 -3.16 10.80 -26.17
C GLN A 136 -4.04 9.56 -25.96
N LEU A 137 -3.57 8.38 -26.41
CA LEU A 137 -4.30 7.12 -26.24
C LEU A 137 -4.45 6.72 -24.77
N ILE A 138 -3.43 6.93 -23.94
CA ILE A 138 -3.48 6.64 -22.50
C ILE A 138 -4.48 7.56 -21.80
N ARG A 139 -4.50 8.86 -22.11
CA ARG A 139 -5.49 9.80 -21.55
C ARG A 139 -6.91 9.48 -21.99
N ALA A 140 -7.10 8.99 -23.21
CA ALA A 140 -8.38 8.54 -23.72
C ALA A 140 -8.81 7.16 -23.16
N GLN A 141 -7.96 6.48 -22.38
CA GLN A 141 -8.16 5.11 -21.91
C GLN A 141 -8.46 4.10 -23.03
N ASP A 142 -7.89 4.34 -24.22
CA ASP A 142 -8.12 3.53 -25.41
C ASP A 142 -7.19 2.30 -25.43
N ALA A 143 -7.65 1.22 -24.78
CA ALA A 143 -6.92 -0.03 -24.71
C ALA A 143 -6.74 -0.69 -26.09
N ASP A 144 -7.74 -0.57 -26.97
CA ASP A 144 -7.73 -1.19 -28.29
C ASP A 144 -6.76 -0.47 -29.23
N GLY A 145 -6.77 0.88 -29.22
CA GLY A 145 -5.81 1.69 -29.97
C GLY A 145 -4.36 1.43 -29.53
N LEU A 146 -4.12 1.24 -28.23
CA LEU A 146 -2.80 0.84 -27.71
C LEU A 146 -2.41 -0.57 -28.18
N MET A 147 -3.35 -1.51 -28.20
CA MET A 147 -3.12 -2.90 -28.61
C MET A 147 -2.76 -3.00 -30.10
N ASP A 148 -3.44 -2.23 -30.94
CA ASP A 148 -3.17 -2.16 -32.39
C ASP A 148 -1.79 -1.57 -32.65
N LEU A 149 -1.43 -0.48 -31.96
CA LEU A 149 -0.15 0.19 -32.13
C LEU A 149 1.03 -0.66 -31.61
N LEU A 150 0.78 -1.52 -30.63
CA LEU A 150 1.78 -2.47 -30.14
C LEU A 150 1.96 -3.69 -31.05
N THR A 151 0.97 -4.01 -31.89
CA THR A 151 0.95 -5.20 -32.73
C THR A 151 1.79 -5.01 -33.98
N ASN A 152 2.73 -5.93 -34.22
CA ASN A 152 3.49 -5.97 -35.47
C ASN A 152 3.53 -7.41 -35.97
N SER A 153 2.57 -7.74 -36.84
CA SER A 153 2.34 -9.09 -37.34
C SER A 153 3.57 -9.68 -38.05
N ALA A 154 4.35 -8.85 -38.76
CA ALA A 154 5.56 -9.31 -39.46
C ALA A 154 6.68 -9.70 -38.49
N VAL A 155 6.81 -9.01 -37.35
CA VAL A 155 7.78 -9.35 -36.30
C VAL A 155 7.32 -10.60 -35.54
N GLU A 156 6.02 -10.74 -35.30
CA GLU A 156 5.43 -11.91 -34.64
C GLU A 156 5.60 -13.18 -35.48
N GLU A 157 5.40 -13.11 -36.80
CA GLU A 157 5.60 -14.26 -37.68
C GLU A 157 7.07 -14.72 -37.71
N LYS A 158 8.02 -13.77 -37.81
CA LYS A 158 9.46 -14.06 -37.70
C LYS A 158 9.83 -14.68 -36.35
N LEU A 159 9.20 -14.21 -35.27
CA LEU A 159 9.38 -14.77 -33.93
C LEU A 159 8.92 -16.24 -33.88
N LEU A 160 7.74 -16.55 -34.43
CA LEU A 160 7.20 -17.91 -34.44
C LEU A 160 8.06 -18.88 -35.26
N LEU A 161 8.58 -18.45 -36.42
CA LEU A 161 9.53 -19.25 -37.22
C LEU A 161 10.79 -19.57 -36.42
N ARG A 162 11.37 -18.58 -35.73
CA ARG A 162 12.55 -18.76 -34.90
C ARG A 162 12.28 -19.68 -33.70
N VAL A 163 11.10 -19.58 -33.09
CA VAL A 163 10.69 -20.48 -31.99
C VAL A 163 10.61 -21.92 -32.49
N ARG A 164 10.06 -22.15 -33.69
CA ARG A 164 10.00 -23.47 -34.33
C ARG A 164 11.38 -24.08 -34.53
N GLU A 165 12.32 -23.32 -35.09
CA GLU A 165 13.70 -23.77 -35.31
C GLU A 165 14.41 -24.11 -34.00
N LYS A 166 14.24 -23.28 -32.97
CA LYS A 166 14.80 -23.55 -31.64
C LYS A 166 14.18 -24.80 -31.01
N ALA A 167 12.86 -24.97 -31.08
CA ALA A 167 12.20 -26.16 -30.57
C ALA A 167 12.71 -27.43 -31.26
N ARG A 168 12.91 -27.39 -32.59
CA ARG A 168 13.54 -28.47 -33.36
C ARG A 168 14.97 -28.75 -32.92
N ALA A 169 15.77 -27.71 -32.64
CA ALA A 169 17.15 -27.88 -32.22
C ALA A 169 17.25 -28.49 -30.81
N TYR A 170 16.48 -27.98 -29.84
CA TYR A 170 16.50 -28.47 -28.44
C TYR A 170 15.77 -29.80 -28.24
N GLY A 171 14.84 -30.16 -29.13
CA GLY A 171 14.07 -31.41 -29.06
C GLY A 171 14.81 -32.66 -29.53
N ARG A 172 16.03 -32.54 -30.07
CA ARG A 172 16.84 -33.64 -30.60
C ARG A 172 17.73 -34.26 -29.52
N ASP A 173 17.85 -35.59 -29.52
CA ASP A 173 18.88 -36.29 -28.76
C ASP A 173 20.21 -36.31 -29.51
N ILE A 174 21.29 -35.92 -28.84
CA ILE A 174 22.64 -36.02 -29.39
C ILE A 174 23.12 -37.45 -29.17
N LYS A 175 23.09 -38.29 -30.21
CA LYS A 175 23.70 -39.63 -30.16
C LYS A 175 25.21 -39.51 -30.37
N THR A 176 26.01 -39.79 -29.35
CA THR A 176 27.45 -40.00 -29.48
C THR A 176 27.72 -41.42 -29.99
N GLY A 177 28.11 -41.56 -31.26
CA GLY A 177 28.67 -42.81 -31.80
C GLY A 177 27.80 -43.64 -32.76
N GLY A 178 27.17 -43.02 -33.75
CA GLY A 178 26.55 -43.74 -34.87
C GLY A 178 26.41 -42.86 -36.11
N SER A 179 26.84 -43.39 -37.26
CA SER A 179 26.98 -42.73 -38.56
C SER A 179 25.82 -41.82 -38.96
N GLU A 180 26.13 -40.77 -39.75
CA GLU A 180 25.24 -39.75 -40.35
C GLU A 180 24.19 -40.30 -41.34
N ALA A 181 23.54 -41.43 -41.03
CA ALA A 181 22.53 -42.05 -41.88
C ALA A 181 21.12 -41.80 -41.33
N ALA A 182 20.36 -41.02 -42.10
CA ALA A 182 18.93 -40.72 -42.01
C ALA A 182 18.46 -40.02 -40.72
N VAL A 183 18.30 -38.70 -40.85
CA VAL A 183 17.57 -37.82 -39.91
C VAL A 183 16.10 -38.24 -39.89
N ASN A 184 15.77 -39.25 -39.09
CA ASN A 184 14.37 -39.55 -38.80
C ASN A 184 13.84 -38.48 -37.84
N ASP A 185 12.98 -37.59 -38.34
CA ASP A 185 12.19 -36.60 -37.58
C ASP A 185 11.25 -37.25 -36.53
N SER A 186 11.26 -38.59 -36.39
CA SER A 186 10.31 -39.37 -35.61
C SER A 186 10.64 -39.51 -34.11
N ALA A 187 11.62 -38.78 -33.59
CA ALA A 187 12.00 -38.87 -32.17
C ALA A 187 12.30 -37.50 -31.53
N LEU A 188 11.56 -36.46 -31.91
CA LEU A 188 11.58 -35.20 -31.16
C LEU A 188 10.86 -35.42 -29.82
N LYS A 189 11.49 -35.00 -28.71
CA LYS A 189 10.91 -35.12 -27.35
C LYS A 189 9.62 -34.34 -27.17
N VAL A 190 9.49 -33.23 -27.91
CA VAL A 190 8.31 -32.36 -27.93
C VAL A 190 8.08 -31.94 -29.38
N ASP A 191 6.82 -31.95 -29.82
CA ASP A 191 6.45 -31.45 -31.13
C ASP A 191 6.71 -29.92 -31.21
N PRO A 192 7.55 -29.45 -32.16
CA PRO A 192 7.79 -28.03 -32.38
C PRO A 192 6.51 -27.22 -32.62
N ASP A 193 5.50 -27.82 -33.26
CA ASP A 193 4.23 -27.15 -33.54
C ASP A 193 3.44 -26.82 -32.26
N THR A 194 3.49 -27.70 -31.26
CA THR A 194 2.91 -27.46 -29.93
C THR A 194 3.56 -26.26 -29.23
N VAL A 195 4.88 -26.10 -29.33
CA VAL A 195 5.59 -24.96 -28.73
C VAL A 195 5.23 -23.65 -29.45
N VAL A 196 5.10 -23.69 -30.78
CA VAL A 196 4.67 -22.53 -31.58
C VAL A 196 3.25 -22.13 -31.22
N LEU A 197 2.34 -23.11 -31.05
CA LEU A 197 0.96 -22.85 -30.62
C LEU A 197 0.92 -22.18 -29.25
N ALA A 198 1.69 -22.68 -28.27
CA ALA A 198 1.79 -22.05 -26.95
C ALA A 198 2.33 -20.61 -27.06
N TYR A 199 3.28 -20.33 -27.95
CA TYR A 199 3.74 -18.95 -28.15
C TYR A 199 2.66 -18.04 -28.76
N ARG A 200 1.93 -18.56 -29.76
CA ARG A 200 0.87 -17.82 -30.48
C ARG A 200 -0.33 -17.51 -29.58
N GLU A 201 -0.80 -18.50 -28.82
CA GLU A 201 -2.06 -18.41 -28.06
C GLU A 201 -1.87 -17.88 -26.62
N LEU A 202 -0.68 -18.06 -26.03
CA LEU A 202 -0.40 -17.67 -24.65
C LEU A 202 0.63 -16.54 -24.58
N MET A 203 1.86 -16.78 -25.04
CA MET A 203 2.98 -15.87 -24.74
C MET A 203 2.81 -14.49 -25.38
N ILE A 204 2.47 -14.42 -26.67
CA ILE A 204 2.32 -13.15 -27.38
C ILE A 204 1.11 -12.35 -26.83
N PRO A 205 -0.10 -12.93 -26.71
CA PRO A 205 -1.26 -12.19 -26.21
C PRO A 205 -1.06 -11.66 -24.78
N LEU A 206 -0.61 -12.49 -23.83
CA LEU A 206 -0.39 -12.03 -22.46
C LEU A 206 0.72 -10.98 -22.36
N THR A 207 1.77 -11.08 -23.17
CA THR A 207 2.82 -10.04 -23.19
C THR A 207 2.23 -8.70 -23.63
N LYS A 208 1.37 -8.69 -24.65
CA LYS A 208 0.72 -7.46 -25.12
C LYS A 208 -0.27 -6.91 -24.09
N GLU A 209 -1.08 -7.77 -23.46
CA GLU A 209 -1.98 -7.34 -22.38
C GLU A 209 -1.23 -6.67 -21.23
N VAL A 210 -0.08 -7.23 -20.81
CA VAL A 210 0.78 -6.61 -19.79
C VAL A 210 1.35 -5.27 -20.25
N GLN A 211 1.72 -5.15 -21.53
CA GLN A 211 2.18 -3.88 -22.11
C GLN A 211 1.08 -2.82 -22.11
N VAL A 212 -0.14 -3.15 -22.55
CA VAL A 212 -1.29 -2.24 -22.55
C VAL A 212 -1.66 -1.84 -21.12
N ALA A 213 -1.78 -2.81 -20.21
CA ALA A 213 -2.07 -2.53 -18.81
C ALA A 213 -1.03 -1.61 -18.17
N TYR A 214 0.25 -1.77 -18.54
CA TYR A 214 1.33 -0.90 -18.08
C TYR A 214 1.20 0.52 -18.63
N LEU A 215 0.96 0.66 -19.93
CA LEU A 215 0.81 1.97 -20.58
C LEU A 215 -0.41 2.74 -20.06
N LEU A 216 -1.55 2.06 -19.84
CA LEU A 216 -2.75 2.70 -19.29
C LEU A 216 -2.51 3.32 -17.90
N ARG A 217 -1.66 2.69 -17.09
CA ARG A 217 -1.29 3.18 -15.75
C ARG A 217 -0.04 4.05 -15.73
N ARG A 218 0.57 4.30 -16.90
CA ARG A 218 1.86 5.00 -17.01
C ARG A 218 1.78 6.49 -16.68
N LEU A 219 0.60 7.07 -16.90
CA LEU A 219 0.29 8.46 -16.59
C LEU A 219 -0.50 8.62 -15.28
N ASP A 220 -0.81 7.53 -14.57
CA ASP A 220 -1.48 7.62 -13.28
C ASP A 220 -0.52 8.29 -12.29
N SER A 221 -0.74 9.59 -12.02
CA SER A 221 -0.20 10.22 -10.82
C SER A 221 -0.80 9.50 -9.62
N LEU A 222 0.02 9.16 -8.63
CA LEU A 222 -0.51 8.65 -7.37
C LEU A 222 -1.31 9.80 -6.74
N VAL A 223 -2.64 9.72 -6.76
CA VAL A 223 -3.51 10.74 -6.16
C VAL A 223 -3.87 10.29 -4.75
N ILE A 224 -3.59 11.12 -3.75
CA ILE A 224 -3.84 10.84 -2.34
C ILE A 224 -4.77 11.90 -1.78
N ALA A 225 -5.87 11.48 -1.16
CA ALA A 225 -6.71 12.39 -0.37
C ALA A 225 -6.14 12.51 1.05
N VAL A 226 -6.00 13.74 1.54
CA VAL A 226 -5.42 14.01 2.85
C VAL A 226 -6.21 15.10 3.57
N THR A 227 -6.26 15.04 4.90
CA THR A 227 -6.66 16.21 5.68
C THR A 227 -5.53 17.26 5.69
N ALA A 228 -5.84 18.53 5.93
CA ALA A 228 -4.84 19.59 5.99
C ALA A 228 -3.75 19.37 7.07
N GLY A 229 -2.65 20.12 7.00
CA GLY A 229 -1.60 20.12 8.01
C GLY A 229 -0.77 18.82 8.04
N TRP A 230 -0.70 18.16 9.19
CA TRP A 230 0.20 17.01 9.42
C TRP A 230 -0.11 15.79 8.56
N ALA A 231 -1.36 15.60 8.11
CA ALA A 231 -1.70 14.46 7.25
C ALA A 231 -1.09 14.59 5.84
N ARG A 232 -0.82 15.81 5.34
CA ARG A 232 -0.03 16.00 4.11
C ARG A 232 1.38 15.46 4.28
N VAL A 233 2.03 15.80 5.39
CA VAL A 233 3.38 15.30 5.71
C VAL A 233 3.38 13.79 5.87
N ALA A 234 2.34 13.24 6.51
CA ALA A 234 2.16 11.79 6.65
C ALA A 234 2.02 11.09 5.29
N ALA A 235 1.26 11.66 4.35
CA ALA A 235 1.12 11.10 3.01
C ALA A 235 2.44 11.10 2.23
N VAL A 236 3.20 12.19 2.29
CA VAL A 236 4.51 12.24 1.62
C VAL A 236 5.51 11.30 2.30
N ALA A 237 5.53 11.25 3.63
CA ALA A 237 6.39 10.34 4.38
C ALA A 237 6.07 8.87 4.09
N TYR A 238 4.78 8.53 3.99
CA TYR A 238 4.32 7.18 3.67
C TYR A 238 4.73 6.75 2.26
N THR A 239 4.65 7.66 1.29
CA THR A 239 5.00 7.36 -0.12
C THR A 239 6.50 7.34 -0.40
N THR A 240 7.26 8.19 0.28
CA THR A 240 8.70 8.35 0.03
C THR A 240 9.59 7.57 0.99
N GLY A 241 9.03 7.01 2.07
CA GLY A 241 9.77 6.28 3.10
C GLY A 241 10.62 7.16 4.02
N ASN A 242 10.62 8.49 3.84
CA ASN A 242 11.38 9.43 4.66
C ASN A 242 10.42 10.38 5.41
N PRO A 243 10.41 10.39 6.76
CA PRO A 243 9.66 11.37 7.52
C PRO A 243 10.26 12.77 7.29
N LEU A 244 9.51 13.62 6.59
CA LEU A 244 9.93 14.98 6.23
C LEU A 244 9.79 15.93 7.43
N ASN A 245 10.81 15.94 8.29
CA ASN A 245 10.99 17.03 9.27
C ASN A 245 11.76 18.23 8.66
N SER A 246 11.99 18.25 7.34
CA SER A 246 12.67 19.36 6.66
C SER A 246 12.09 19.64 5.26
N SER A 247 11.47 20.82 5.13
CA SER A 247 11.16 21.57 3.89
C SER A 247 10.42 20.86 2.73
N PRO A 248 9.19 21.29 2.43
CA PRO A 248 8.48 21.04 1.17
C PRO A 248 9.19 21.46 -0.11
N ARG A 249 10.27 22.25 -0.09
CA ARG A 249 11.06 22.45 -1.32
C ARG A 249 11.70 21.15 -1.83
N ALA A 250 11.76 20.11 -1.01
CA ALA A 250 12.10 18.74 -1.44
C ALA A 250 10.92 17.98 -2.08
N ILE A 251 9.67 18.43 -1.92
CA ILE A 251 8.47 17.83 -2.57
C ILE A 251 8.55 17.99 -4.09
N ASN A 252 9.20 19.04 -4.59
CA ASN A 252 9.45 19.23 -6.01
C ASN A 252 10.74 18.59 -6.53
N ALA A 253 11.58 18.00 -5.67
CA ALA A 253 12.96 17.65 -6.03
C ALA A 253 13.18 16.19 -6.48
N LYS A 254 12.16 15.33 -6.53
CA LYS A 254 12.29 13.98 -7.13
C LYS A 254 11.03 13.58 -7.91
N ALA A 255 11.01 13.94 -9.19
CA ALA A 255 10.46 13.28 -10.40
C ALA A 255 9.24 12.31 -10.38
N HIS A 256 8.56 12.01 -9.27
CA HIS A 256 7.37 11.16 -9.15
C HIS A 256 6.48 11.61 -7.96
N ALA A 257 6.29 12.92 -7.78
CA ALA A 257 5.52 13.45 -6.66
C ALA A 257 4.04 13.03 -6.77
N ALA A 258 3.53 12.36 -5.75
CA ALA A 258 2.12 12.06 -5.60
C ALA A 258 1.30 13.36 -5.61
N GLU A 259 0.20 13.38 -6.35
CA GLU A 259 -0.74 14.49 -6.33
C GLU A 259 -1.56 14.43 -5.03
N LEU A 260 -1.48 15.47 -4.21
CA LEU A 260 -2.21 15.55 -2.95
C LEU A 260 -3.50 16.35 -3.14
N LYS A 261 -4.65 15.70 -2.90
CA LYS A 261 -5.95 16.37 -2.76
C LYS A 261 -6.20 16.66 -1.29
N VAL A 262 -6.10 17.93 -0.92
CA VAL A 262 -6.29 18.38 0.46
C VAL A 262 -7.77 18.68 0.69
N HIS A 263 -8.31 18.17 1.80
CA HIS A 263 -9.68 18.42 2.22
C HIS A 263 -9.73 18.95 3.66
N ASP A 264 -10.76 19.74 3.94
CA ASP A 264 -11.01 20.33 5.26
C ASP A 264 -11.68 19.35 6.24
N SER A 265 -12.25 18.26 5.73
CA SER A 265 -12.97 17.29 6.56
C SER A 265 -12.53 15.86 6.30
N VAL A 266 -12.47 15.06 7.37
CA VAL A 266 -12.23 13.61 7.27
C VAL A 266 -13.26 12.95 6.37
N LYS A 267 -14.53 13.38 6.44
CA LYS A 267 -15.61 12.84 5.60
C LYS A 267 -15.31 12.96 4.10
N SER A 268 -14.81 14.11 3.65
CA SER A 268 -14.45 14.31 2.24
C SER A 268 -13.35 13.35 1.77
N VAL A 269 -12.37 13.05 2.63
CA VAL A 269 -11.34 12.03 2.34
C VAL A 269 -11.97 10.65 2.18
N PHE A 270 -12.93 10.30 3.05
CA PHE A 270 -13.68 9.03 2.94
C PHE A 270 -14.48 8.97 1.64
N ASP A 271 -15.17 10.05 1.25
CA ASP A 271 -15.98 10.12 0.03
C ASP A 271 -15.10 9.95 -1.23
N ASP A 272 -13.90 10.54 -1.26
CA ASP A 272 -12.95 10.40 -2.36
C ASP A 272 -12.39 8.96 -2.47
N VAL A 273 -12.07 8.31 -1.35
CA VAL A 273 -11.64 6.90 -1.33
C VAL A 273 -12.80 5.96 -1.68
N ALA A 274 -14.01 6.27 -1.19
CA ALA A 274 -15.22 5.52 -1.46
C ALA A 274 -15.64 5.61 -2.93
N SER A 275 -15.45 6.75 -3.59
CA SER A 275 -15.72 6.92 -5.03
C SER A 275 -14.62 6.32 -5.91
N GLY A 276 -13.40 6.17 -5.39
CA GLY A 276 -12.23 5.71 -6.13
C GLY A 276 -11.56 6.84 -6.93
N ALA A 277 -11.85 8.09 -6.58
CA ALA A 277 -11.23 9.29 -7.15
C ALA A 277 -9.76 9.47 -6.74
N VAL A 278 -9.30 8.70 -5.75
CA VAL A 278 -7.93 8.67 -5.21
C VAL A 278 -7.48 7.23 -4.97
N ASN A 279 -6.16 7.00 -4.93
CA ASN A 279 -5.59 5.68 -4.67
C ASN A 279 -5.76 5.25 -3.21
N PHE A 280 -5.58 6.18 -2.27
CA PHE A 280 -5.82 5.97 -0.85
C PHE A 280 -5.97 7.32 -0.12
N GLY A 281 -6.52 7.27 1.08
CA GLY A 281 -6.67 8.42 1.97
C GLY A 281 -5.69 8.35 3.13
N VAL A 282 -5.26 9.51 3.65
CA VAL A 282 -4.53 9.61 4.91
C VAL A 282 -5.33 10.43 5.89
N VAL A 283 -5.66 9.82 7.02
CA VAL A 283 -6.56 10.38 8.05
C VAL A 283 -5.90 10.32 9.43
N PRO A 284 -6.16 11.29 10.32
CA PRO A 284 -5.68 11.21 11.70
C PRO A 284 -6.30 10.00 12.40
N LEU A 285 -5.51 9.22 13.14
CA LEU A 285 -6.01 8.09 13.94
C LEU A 285 -5.98 8.41 15.42
N ASP A 286 -4.80 8.73 15.94
CA ASP A 286 -4.65 9.12 17.33
C ASP A 286 -3.49 10.09 17.52
N SER A 287 -3.47 10.68 18.71
CA SER A 287 -2.35 11.45 19.20
C SER A 287 -2.14 11.08 20.66
N SER A 288 -0.88 11.00 21.08
CA SER A 288 -0.52 10.73 22.48
C SER A 288 -1.01 11.80 23.45
N VAL A 289 -1.56 12.91 22.96
CA VAL A 289 -2.02 14.06 23.77
C VAL A 289 -3.52 14.26 23.67
N THR A 290 -4.08 14.32 22.46
CA THR A 290 -5.51 14.55 22.27
C THR A 290 -6.33 13.25 22.32
N GLY A 291 -5.66 12.10 22.31
CA GLY A 291 -6.29 10.80 22.20
C GLY A 291 -6.71 10.48 20.76
N VAL A 292 -7.62 9.52 20.63
CA VAL A 292 -8.09 8.99 19.35
C VAL A 292 -9.00 10.00 18.63
N ASP A 293 -8.85 10.07 17.31
CA ASP A 293 -9.65 10.93 16.44
C ASP A 293 -11.07 10.36 16.25
N ILE A 294 -12.02 10.94 16.98
CA ILE A 294 -13.42 10.49 17.01
C ILE A 294 -14.09 10.67 15.64
N GLN A 295 -13.69 11.67 14.85
CA GLN A 295 -14.26 11.92 13.52
C GLN A 295 -13.92 10.78 12.56
N THR A 296 -12.68 10.31 12.60
CA THR A 296 -12.19 9.19 11.79
C THR A 296 -12.83 7.88 12.18
N LEU A 297 -12.94 7.60 13.49
CA LEU A 297 -13.64 6.41 13.97
C LEU A 297 -15.13 6.43 13.60
N GLY A 298 -15.80 7.58 13.73
CA GLY A 298 -17.20 7.74 13.33
C GLY A 298 -17.40 7.51 11.83
N ALA A 299 -16.52 8.08 11.00
CA ALA A 299 -16.54 7.88 9.55
C ALA A 299 -16.29 6.41 9.14
N LEU A 300 -15.43 5.67 9.88
CA LEU A 300 -15.23 4.23 9.67
C LEU A 300 -16.47 3.41 10.05
N ILE A 301 -17.17 3.76 11.13
CA ILE A 301 -18.44 3.08 11.47
C ILE A 301 -19.45 3.32 10.35
N ASP A 302 -19.61 4.58 9.92
CA ASP A 302 -20.54 4.96 8.87
C ASP A 302 -20.23 4.29 7.54
N SER A 303 -18.94 4.14 7.17
CA SER A 303 -18.55 3.45 5.95
C SER A 303 -18.92 1.96 5.93
N HIS A 304 -19.16 1.36 7.11
CA HIS A 304 -19.55 -0.05 7.25
C HIS A 304 -21.04 -0.26 7.52
N ARG A 305 -21.83 0.82 7.58
CA ARG A 305 -23.30 0.73 7.62
C ARG A 305 -23.84 0.24 6.26
N PRO A 306 -25.10 -0.22 6.20
CA PRO A 306 -25.71 -0.64 4.93
C PRO A 306 -25.60 0.45 3.87
N ASN A 307 -25.15 0.09 2.66
CA ASN A 307 -24.83 0.99 1.53
C ASN A 307 -23.54 1.83 1.67
N GLY A 308 -22.73 1.60 2.70
CA GLY A 308 -21.38 2.17 2.80
C GLY A 308 -20.36 1.44 1.93
N ALA A 309 -19.16 2.01 1.81
CA ALA A 309 -18.07 1.50 0.94
C ALA A 309 -17.14 0.47 1.63
N ASP A 310 -17.46 0.05 2.87
CA ASP A 310 -16.68 -0.88 3.71
C ASP A 310 -15.17 -0.53 3.77
N LEU A 311 -14.85 0.76 3.87
CA LEU A 311 -13.46 1.25 3.87
C LEU A 311 -12.70 0.80 5.13
N VAL A 312 -11.43 0.43 4.96
CA VAL A 312 -10.59 -0.08 6.04
C VAL A 312 -9.29 0.70 6.19
N ILE A 313 -8.76 0.73 7.42
CA ILE A 313 -7.39 1.18 7.68
C ILE A 313 -6.45 0.00 7.44
N CYS A 314 -5.58 0.11 6.42
CA CYS A 314 -4.64 -0.95 6.04
C CYS A 314 -3.27 -0.82 6.69
N ASP A 315 -2.90 0.38 7.09
CA ASP A 315 -1.54 0.69 7.55
C ASP A 315 -1.57 1.96 8.41
N GLN A 316 -0.47 2.21 9.11
CA GLN A 316 -0.31 3.34 10.00
C GLN A 316 1.07 4.00 9.83
N ILE A 317 1.12 5.32 10.01
CA ILE A 317 2.35 6.09 10.09
C ILE A 317 2.35 6.99 11.31
N SER A 318 3.47 6.98 12.03
CA SER A 318 3.72 7.79 13.23
C SER A 318 4.61 8.97 12.86
N LEU A 319 4.22 10.18 13.26
CA LEU A 319 4.99 11.40 13.08
C LEU A 319 5.23 12.08 14.43
N GLN A 320 6.36 12.77 14.54
CA GLN A 320 6.65 13.65 15.67
C GLN A 320 6.24 15.08 15.32
N PRO A 321 5.49 15.77 16.20
CA PRO A 321 5.14 17.15 15.95
C PRO A 321 6.37 18.06 16.05
N SER A 322 6.39 19.07 15.20
CA SER A 322 7.42 20.11 15.20
C SER A 322 6.76 21.47 15.03
N TYR A 323 7.24 22.46 15.79
CA TYR A 323 6.70 23.81 15.79
C TYR A 323 7.77 24.81 15.35
N ALA A 324 7.32 25.86 14.68
CA ALA A 324 8.16 26.97 14.27
C ALA A 324 7.61 28.30 14.79
N VAL A 325 8.53 29.17 15.18
CA VAL A 325 8.27 30.59 15.35
C VAL A 325 8.31 31.25 13.99
N ILE A 326 7.27 32.01 13.66
CA ILE A 326 7.14 32.79 12.43
C ILE A 326 7.18 34.27 12.78
N SER A 327 7.93 35.02 11.97
CA SER A 327 8.02 36.47 12.05
C SER A 327 8.01 37.08 10.66
N GLN A 328 7.51 38.30 10.54
CA GLN A 328 7.70 39.08 9.32
C GLN A 328 9.16 39.54 9.19
N PRO A 329 9.65 39.72 7.95
CA PRO A 329 11.04 40.08 7.71
C PRO A 329 11.31 41.49 8.26
N VAL A 330 12.22 41.58 9.22
CA VAL A 330 12.71 42.86 9.73
C VAL A 330 13.75 43.43 8.74
N LYS A 331 14.11 44.72 8.84
CA LYS A 331 15.15 45.38 8.00
C LYS A 331 16.48 44.61 7.89
N SER A 332 16.79 43.71 8.82
CA SER A 332 17.98 42.85 8.82
C SER A 332 17.85 41.56 7.99
N GLY A 333 16.66 41.22 7.49
CA GLY A 333 16.35 40.01 6.74
C GLY A 333 16.37 38.71 7.57
N ARG A 334 16.59 38.79 8.89
CA ARG A 334 16.70 37.63 9.80
C ARG A 334 15.40 37.39 10.57
N PRO A 335 15.06 36.11 10.88
CA PRO A 335 13.93 35.79 11.74
C PRO A 335 14.12 36.34 13.16
N ILE A 336 13.00 36.68 13.82
CA ILE A 336 12.97 37.09 15.21
C ILE A 336 12.93 35.82 16.08
N PRO A 337 13.96 35.54 16.90
CA PRO A 337 13.92 34.41 17.83
C PRO A 337 12.92 34.69 18.96
N LEU A 338 12.36 33.62 19.54
CA LEU A 338 11.39 33.70 20.62
C LEU A 338 11.88 34.55 21.80
N THR A 339 13.17 34.48 22.11
CA THR A 339 13.83 35.26 23.19
C THR A 339 13.80 36.77 22.99
N LYS A 340 13.53 37.26 21.78
CA LYS A 340 13.42 38.69 21.44
C LYS A 340 11.99 39.12 21.12
N ALA A 341 11.04 38.19 21.18
CA ALA A 341 9.64 38.47 20.89
C ALA A 341 8.99 39.26 22.03
N SER A 342 8.14 40.23 21.67
CA SER A 342 7.31 40.98 22.61
C SER A 342 5.97 40.28 22.87
N ARG A 343 5.46 39.58 21.86
CA ARG A 343 4.15 38.93 21.84
C ARG A 343 4.20 37.66 21.01
N VAL A 344 3.53 36.61 21.49
CA VAL A 344 3.33 35.34 20.79
C VAL A 344 1.84 35.19 20.48
N ILE A 345 1.53 34.98 19.21
CA ILE A 345 0.18 34.65 18.73
C ILE A 345 0.15 33.17 18.38
N THR A 346 -0.72 32.39 18.99
CA THR A 346 -0.77 30.94 18.78
C THR A 346 -2.10 30.37 19.26
N THR A 347 -2.36 29.09 18.99
CA THR A 347 -3.53 28.39 19.53
C THR A 347 -3.29 27.92 20.96
N SER A 348 -4.37 27.61 21.69
CA SER A 348 -4.29 27.04 23.04
C SER A 348 -3.43 25.77 23.08
N MET A 349 -3.59 24.89 22.10
CA MET A 349 -2.85 23.63 22.01
C MET A 349 -1.35 23.85 21.72
N ALA A 350 -1.01 24.71 20.76
CA ALA A 350 0.39 24.99 20.44
C ALA A 350 1.11 25.76 21.57
N SER A 351 0.37 26.64 22.28
CA SER A 351 0.87 27.28 23.50
C SER A 351 1.20 26.27 24.59
N GLU A 352 0.43 25.18 24.71
CA GLU A 352 0.68 24.13 25.69
C GLU A 352 1.93 23.33 25.34
N TYR A 353 2.05 22.91 24.08
CA TYR A 353 3.20 22.18 23.60
C TYR A 353 4.50 22.95 23.72
N CYS A 354 4.48 24.26 23.48
CA CYS A 354 5.66 25.12 23.55
C CYS A 354 5.77 25.89 24.87
N ARG A 355 5.03 25.47 25.91
CA ARG A 355 4.95 26.20 27.19
C ARG A 355 6.32 26.42 27.82
N GLY A 356 7.19 25.40 27.80
CA GLY A 356 8.55 25.48 28.34
C GLY A 356 9.31 26.67 27.76
N GLN A 357 9.43 26.71 26.42
CA GLN A 357 10.18 27.73 25.69
C GLN A 357 9.52 29.11 25.76
N ILE A 358 8.18 29.18 25.77
CA ILE A 358 7.46 30.45 25.88
C ILE A 358 7.63 31.04 27.30
N SER A 359 7.59 30.20 28.34
CA SER A 359 7.69 30.62 29.74
C SER A 359 9.08 31.14 30.13
N GLU A 360 10.13 30.74 29.42
CA GLU A 360 11.50 31.24 29.61
C GLU A 360 11.66 32.71 29.22
N VAL A 361 10.72 33.28 28.46
CA VAL A 361 10.79 34.67 28.00
C VAL A 361 10.03 35.59 28.98
N PRO A 362 10.73 36.39 29.80
CA PRO A 362 10.08 37.20 30.81
C PRO A 362 9.25 38.33 30.17
N GLY A 363 7.98 38.45 30.58
CA GLY A 363 7.09 39.53 30.14
C GLY A 363 6.47 39.35 28.76
N ILE A 364 6.58 38.16 28.16
CA ILE A 364 5.98 37.86 26.85
C ILE A 364 4.44 37.86 26.95
N LYS A 365 3.78 38.57 26.03
CA LYS A 365 2.31 38.57 25.96
C LYS A 365 1.84 37.41 25.06
N ILE A 366 1.04 36.51 25.60
CA ILE A 366 0.44 35.41 24.82
C ILE A 366 -0.95 35.85 24.34
N HIS A 367 -1.20 35.78 23.04
CA HIS A 367 -2.49 36.03 22.42
C HIS A 367 -3.01 34.72 21.82
N LEU A 368 -4.03 34.15 22.44
CA LEU A 368 -4.63 32.90 21.99
C LEU A 368 -5.64 33.17 20.86
N VAL A 369 -5.61 32.31 19.85
CA VAL A 369 -6.54 32.28 18.73
C VAL A 369 -7.08 30.85 18.55
N ASP A 370 -8.13 30.69 17.74
CA ASP A 370 -8.78 29.39 17.59
C ASP A 370 -8.08 28.52 16.53
N THR A 371 -7.52 29.15 15.49
CA THR A 371 -6.88 28.44 14.37
C THR A 371 -5.46 28.94 14.07
N TYR A 372 -4.66 28.09 13.43
CA TYR A 372 -3.31 28.49 12.98
C TYR A 372 -3.37 29.54 11.86
N PHE A 373 -4.40 29.51 11.01
CA PHE A 373 -4.62 30.51 9.97
C PHE A 373 -4.87 31.89 10.59
N GLU A 374 -5.78 31.96 11.56
CA GLU A 374 -6.05 33.19 12.32
C GLU A 374 -4.78 33.70 13.03
N ALA A 375 -3.91 32.80 13.53
CA ALA A 375 -2.66 33.19 14.17
C ALA A 375 -1.75 33.99 13.23
N VAL A 376 -1.70 33.60 11.94
CA VAL A 376 -0.87 34.24 10.93
C VAL A 376 -1.52 35.51 10.38
N GLU A 377 -2.84 35.52 10.14
CA GLU A 377 -3.55 36.75 9.80
C GLU A 377 -3.38 37.81 10.89
N LYS A 378 -3.52 37.41 12.16
CA LYS A 378 -3.34 38.30 13.30
C LYS A 378 -1.90 38.76 13.45
N LEU A 379 -0.92 37.93 13.10
CA LEU A 379 0.48 38.34 13.05
C LEU A 379 0.68 39.48 12.04
N ILE A 380 0.13 39.34 10.83
CA ILE A 380 0.25 40.35 9.76
C ILE A 380 -0.33 41.70 10.20
N GLU A 381 -1.46 41.69 10.91
CA GLU A 381 -2.05 42.91 11.48
C GLU A 381 -1.17 43.49 12.60
N THR A 382 -0.76 42.65 13.54
CA THR A 382 -0.10 43.08 14.77
C THR A 382 1.30 43.63 14.52
N VAL A 383 2.01 43.15 13.50
CA VAL A 383 3.36 43.62 13.16
C VAL A 383 3.39 45.11 12.79
N LYS A 384 2.26 45.68 12.32
CA LYS A 384 2.14 47.12 12.02
C LYS A 384 2.31 48.00 13.26
N GLU A 385 1.86 47.51 14.41
CA GLU A 385 1.95 48.22 15.70
C GLU A 385 3.14 47.73 16.54
N ASP A 386 3.40 46.43 16.50
CA ASP A 386 4.44 45.75 17.25
C ASP A 386 5.34 44.91 16.32
N PRO A 387 6.43 45.49 15.79
CA PRO A 387 7.35 44.80 14.88
C PRO A 387 8.05 43.58 15.48
N LYS A 388 7.94 43.34 16.80
CA LYS A 388 8.52 42.19 17.50
C LYS A 388 7.50 41.10 17.81
N ALA A 389 6.27 41.21 17.31
CA ALA A 389 5.29 40.15 17.39
C ALA A 389 5.73 38.93 16.56
N VAL A 390 5.48 37.74 17.09
CA VAL A 390 5.73 36.46 16.43
C VAL A 390 4.51 35.55 16.54
N ALA A 391 4.37 34.61 15.61
CA ALA A 391 3.40 33.53 15.73
C ALA A 391 4.12 32.20 15.99
N VAL A 392 3.49 31.30 16.75
CA VAL A 392 3.98 29.92 16.91
C VAL A 392 2.97 28.98 16.27
N ILE A 393 3.38 28.26 15.24
CA ILE A 393 2.51 27.30 14.53
C ILE A 393 3.27 26.00 14.21
N PRO A 394 2.57 24.89 13.94
CA PRO A 394 3.21 23.66 13.51
C PRO A 394 3.89 23.82 12.15
N THR A 395 5.03 23.16 11.95
CA THR A 395 5.84 23.33 10.73
C THR A 395 5.11 23.04 9.42
N PRO A 396 4.13 22.11 9.30
CA PRO A 396 3.41 21.92 8.04
C PRO A 396 2.59 23.15 7.63
N TYR A 397 1.92 23.79 8.59
CA TYR A 397 1.06 24.96 8.34
C TYR A 397 1.86 26.19 7.90
N LEU A 398 3.12 26.32 8.35
CA LEU A 398 4.02 27.37 7.86
C LEU A 398 4.12 27.34 6.33
N TYR A 399 4.23 26.16 5.75
CA TYR A 399 4.43 26.04 4.31
C TYR A 399 3.15 26.28 3.53
N GLU A 400 2.00 25.79 4.03
CA GLU A 400 0.68 26.10 3.45
C GLU A 400 0.47 27.61 3.39
N MET A 401 0.82 28.31 4.47
CA MET A 401 0.63 29.76 4.54
C MET A 401 1.65 30.56 3.72
N ILE A 402 2.87 30.04 3.49
CA ILE A 402 3.81 30.67 2.55
C ILE A 402 3.27 30.58 1.12
N GLU A 403 2.64 29.46 0.75
CA GLU A 403 2.02 29.28 -0.57
C GLU A 403 0.80 30.20 -0.75
N ASP A 404 -0.07 30.30 0.25
CA ASP A 404 -1.34 31.03 0.14
C ASP A 404 -1.19 32.56 0.19
N TYR A 405 -0.26 33.08 1.02
CA TYR A 405 -0.20 34.51 1.32
C TYR A 405 0.85 35.30 0.51
N ASP A 406 1.72 34.65 -0.27
CA ASP A 406 2.83 35.28 -1.02
C ASP A 406 3.66 36.27 -0.16
N GLN A 407 3.92 35.91 1.10
CA GLN A 407 4.65 36.72 2.08
C GLN A 407 6.02 36.10 2.38
N ASP A 408 7.06 36.93 2.52
CA ASP A 408 8.42 36.48 2.88
C ASP A 408 8.58 36.26 4.40
N PHE A 409 7.78 35.36 4.96
CA PHE A 409 7.89 34.98 6.37
C PHE A 409 9.25 34.34 6.68
N LYS A 410 9.83 34.69 7.83
CA LYS A 410 11.04 34.05 8.35
C LYS A 410 10.69 33.16 9.52
N SER A 411 11.21 31.94 9.51
CA SER A 411 10.91 30.92 10.52
C SER A 411 12.14 30.41 11.27
N ILE A 412 11.93 30.01 12.53
CA ILE A 412 12.90 29.29 13.36
C ILE A 412 12.18 28.10 13.97
N ILE A 413 12.70 26.88 13.77
CA ILE A 413 12.17 25.68 14.41
C ILE A 413 12.47 25.75 15.91
N ILE A 414 11.48 25.46 16.74
CA ILE A 414 11.60 25.43 18.19
C ILE A 414 12.20 24.08 18.59
N PRO A 415 13.40 24.03 19.19
CA PRO A 415 13.91 22.80 19.78
C PRO A 415 13.08 22.48 21.02
N ASN A 416 12.32 21.40 20.97
CA ASN A 416 11.43 21.02 22.05
C ASN A 416 11.57 19.54 22.41
N ALA A 417 12.35 19.28 23.46
CA ALA A 417 12.58 17.92 23.96
C ALA A 417 11.29 17.27 24.50
N ASP A 418 10.34 18.08 24.98
CA ASP A 418 9.07 17.57 25.51
C ASP A 418 8.19 16.95 24.40
N LEU A 419 8.45 17.31 23.13
CA LEU A 419 7.76 16.74 21.97
C LEU A 419 8.34 15.41 21.49
N ASN A 420 9.52 14.98 21.99
CA ASN A 420 10.14 13.73 21.56
C ASN A 420 9.27 12.51 21.88
N ASN A 421 8.47 12.59 22.94
CA ASN A 421 7.54 11.55 23.34
C ASN A 421 6.15 11.72 22.74
N VAL A 422 5.89 12.82 22.04
CA VAL A 422 4.60 13.09 21.42
C VAL A 422 4.55 12.42 20.05
N LYS A 423 3.53 11.61 19.83
CA LYS A 423 3.31 10.90 18.57
C LYS A 423 1.96 11.26 18.00
N LEU A 424 1.95 11.60 16.72
CA LEU A 424 0.78 11.78 15.89
C LEU A 424 0.67 10.58 14.96
N GLN A 425 -0.37 9.77 15.12
CA GLN A 425 -0.57 8.60 14.29
C GLN A 425 -1.63 8.87 13.22
N PHE A 426 -1.32 8.49 11.99
CA PHE A 426 -2.19 8.62 10.84
C PHE A 426 -2.45 7.25 10.22
N GLY A 427 -3.68 7.03 9.79
CA GLY A 427 -4.14 5.80 9.18
C GLY A 427 -4.21 5.91 7.66
N ILE A 428 -3.83 4.83 6.99
CA ILE A 428 -3.93 4.69 5.54
C ILE A 428 -5.27 4.04 5.20
N LEU A 429 -6.20 4.86 4.74
CA LEU A 429 -7.57 4.49 4.40
C LEU A 429 -7.66 3.95 2.96
N ARG A 430 -8.24 2.77 2.79
CA ARG A 430 -8.43 2.13 1.50
C ARG A 430 -9.74 1.36 1.42
N ARG A 431 -10.14 0.99 0.21
CA ARG A 431 -11.11 -0.10 0.03
C ARG A 431 -10.50 -1.43 0.46
N PRO A 432 -11.31 -2.37 0.96
CA PRO A 432 -10.81 -3.62 1.52
C PRO A 432 -10.12 -4.44 0.44
N LEU A 433 -8.84 -4.73 0.66
CA LEU A 433 -8.06 -5.62 -0.18
C LEU A 433 -8.26 -7.06 0.33
N ALA A 434 -8.44 -8.01 -0.58
CA ALA A 434 -8.56 -9.41 -0.20
C ALA A 434 -7.30 -9.86 0.57
N ASN A 435 -7.48 -10.12 1.86
CA ASN A 435 -6.55 -10.73 2.81
C ASN A 435 -5.30 -9.87 3.15
N SER A 436 -5.34 -9.15 4.28
CA SER A 436 -4.15 -8.80 5.06
C SER A 436 -3.69 -10.04 5.82
N SER A 437 -2.37 -10.24 5.93
CA SER A 437 -1.78 -11.37 6.67
C SER A 437 -1.22 -10.86 7.98
N ALA A 438 -1.31 -11.66 9.04
CA ALA A 438 -0.76 -11.30 10.34
C ALA A 438 0.75 -11.08 10.23
N THR A 439 1.23 -9.93 10.72
CA THR A 439 2.65 -9.61 10.86
C THR A 439 3.20 -10.10 12.21
N GLY A 440 2.32 -10.53 13.12
CA GLY A 440 2.67 -11.00 14.47
C GLY A 440 2.77 -9.87 15.51
N SER A 441 2.65 -8.62 15.07
CA SER A 441 2.55 -7.44 15.94
C SER A 441 1.56 -6.44 15.35
N ASP A 442 0.32 -6.87 15.18
CA ASP A 442 -0.74 -6.07 14.59
C ASP A 442 -1.66 -5.46 15.65
N ARG A 443 -2.25 -4.32 15.33
CA ARG A 443 -3.46 -3.80 15.98
C ARG A 443 -4.63 -3.96 15.04
N THR A 444 -5.78 -4.27 15.61
CA THR A 444 -7.04 -4.44 14.87
C THR A 444 -8.10 -3.51 15.43
N LEU A 445 -8.75 -2.75 14.56
CA LEU A 445 -9.93 -1.96 14.89
C LEU A 445 -11.16 -2.83 14.73
N ILE A 446 -11.90 -3.02 15.82
CA ILE A 446 -13.12 -3.84 15.86
C ILE A 446 -14.27 -2.93 16.26
N ALA A 447 -15.22 -2.75 15.35
CA ALA A 447 -16.49 -2.10 15.66
C ALA A 447 -17.53 -3.14 16.05
N PHE A 448 -18.31 -2.85 17.09
CA PHE A 448 -19.44 -3.69 17.49
C PHE A 448 -20.55 -2.85 18.12
N ASN A 449 -21.80 -3.30 18.03
CA ASN A 449 -22.94 -2.59 18.64
C ASN A 449 -23.45 -3.32 19.87
N ALA A 450 -23.57 -2.65 21.01
CA ALA A 450 -24.19 -3.19 22.20
C ALA A 450 -25.54 -2.52 22.49
N ASN A 451 -26.53 -3.32 22.86
CA ASN A 451 -27.84 -2.82 23.27
C ASN A 451 -27.73 -1.93 24.52
N HIS A 452 -28.58 -0.92 24.65
CA HIS A 452 -28.63 -0.09 25.85
C HIS A 452 -29.38 -0.80 27.00
N LYS A 453 -28.76 -1.84 27.55
CA LYS A 453 -29.22 -2.59 28.73
C LYS A 453 -28.06 -2.83 29.69
N HIS A 454 -28.37 -2.95 30.98
CA HIS A 454 -27.40 -3.25 32.03
C HIS A 454 -26.56 -4.49 31.67
N GLY A 455 -25.24 -4.40 31.82
CA GLY A 455 -24.32 -5.51 31.56
C GLY A 455 -23.99 -5.80 30.08
N SER A 456 -24.61 -5.12 29.11
CA SER A 456 -24.39 -5.42 27.68
C SER A 456 -22.95 -5.15 27.23
N LEU A 457 -22.34 -4.05 27.68
CA LEU A 457 -20.93 -3.79 27.37
C LEU A 457 -20.01 -4.82 28.03
N MET A 458 -20.31 -5.21 29.28
CA MET A 458 -19.53 -6.21 30.00
C MET A 458 -19.55 -7.56 29.27
N GLY A 459 -20.71 -8.00 28.78
CA GLY A 459 -20.83 -9.21 27.97
C GLY A 459 -19.99 -9.18 26.68
N ALA A 460 -19.91 -8.02 26.02
CA ALA A 460 -19.03 -7.85 24.86
C ALA A 460 -17.54 -7.86 25.24
N LEU A 461 -17.16 -7.24 26.35
CA LEU A 461 -15.77 -7.24 26.84
C LEU A 461 -15.32 -8.62 27.35
N ASP A 462 -16.25 -9.41 27.92
CA ASP A 462 -15.98 -10.78 28.34
C ASP A 462 -15.57 -11.67 27.16
N CYS A 463 -16.06 -11.41 25.94
CA CYS A 463 -15.64 -12.14 24.73
C CYS A 463 -14.15 -11.96 24.42
N PHE A 464 -13.62 -10.74 24.57
CA PHE A 464 -12.20 -10.46 24.40
C PHE A 464 -11.37 -11.08 25.54
N ARG A 465 -11.87 -10.96 26.78
CA ARG A 465 -11.23 -11.53 27.97
C ARG A 465 -11.09 -13.05 27.88
N SER A 466 -12.17 -13.76 27.50
CA SER A 466 -12.16 -15.22 27.34
C SER A 466 -11.19 -15.70 26.27
N SER A 467 -10.96 -14.87 25.25
CA SER A 467 -10.04 -15.16 24.14
C SER A 467 -8.62 -14.64 24.39
N GLN A 468 -8.36 -14.06 25.58
CA GLN A 468 -7.07 -13.46 25.97
C GLN A 468 -6.57 -12.36 25.03
N VAL A 469 -7.49 -11.58 24.43
CA VAL A 469 -7.16 -10.45 23.56
C VAL A 469 -7.09 -9.17 24.39
N ASN A 470 -5.95 -8.48 24.34
CA ASN A 470 -5.77 -7.19 25.01
C ASN A 470 -6.43 -6.06 24.22
N LEU A 471 -6.99 -5.08 24.92
CA LEU A 471 -7.59 -3.88 24.32
C LEU A 471 -6.77 -2.65 24.72
N SER A 472 -6.28 -1.90 23.74
CA SER A 472 -5.53 -0.66 23.97
C SER A 472 -6.46 0.53 24.22
N SER A 473 -7.62 0.57 23.54
CA SER A 473 -8.61 1.61 23.72
C SER A 473 -10.03 1.13 23.38
N LEU A 474 -11.02 1.84 23.92
CA LEU A 474 -12.43 1.57 23.71
C LEU A 474 -13.21 2.89 23.66
N HIS A 475 -13.91 3.13 22.56
CA HIS A 475 -14.66 4.37 22.32
C HIS A 475 -16.12 4.05 22.04
N SER A 476 -17.06 4.82 22.61
CA SER A 476 -18.50 4.67 22.40
C SER A 476 -19.07 5.77 21.51
N PHE A 477 -20.03 5.40 20.67
CA PHE A 477 -20.74 6.25 19.73
C PHE A 477 -22.24 6.03 19.88
N PRO A 478 -23.06 7.09 19.94
CA PRO A 478 -24.50 6.94 20.00
C PRO A 478 -25.03 6.35 18.69
N ALA A 479 -25.93 5.36 18.79
CA ALA A 479 -26.57 4.73 17.65
C ALA A 479 -28.10 4.81 17.78
N CYS A 480 -28.84 4.63 16.68
CA CYS A 480 -30.31 4.60 16.72
C CYS A 480 -30.84 3.51 17.66
N THR A 481 -30.11 2.40 17.80
CA THR A 481 -30.38 1.32 18.76
C THR A 481 -29.13 1.00 19.55
N GLY A 482 -29.12 1.35 20.84
CA GLY A 482 -27.97 1.09 21.71
C GLY A 482 -26.80 2.03 21.47
N PHE A 483 -25.59 1.48 21.51
CA PHE A 483 -24.34 2.21 21.30
C PHE A 483 -23.43 1.39 20.39
N ASP A 484 -22.83 2.06 19.41
CA ASP A 484 -21.72 1.51 18.63
C ASP A 484 -20.43 1.71 19.42
N PHE A 485 -19.55 0.73 19.42
CA PHE A 485 -18.26 0.77 20.09
C PHE A 485 -17.16 0.47 19.07
N VAL A 486 -16.03 1.14 19.21
CA VAL A 486 -14.80 0.81 18.50
C VAL A 486 -13.75 0.46 19.54
N ALA A 487 -13.29 -0.79 19.47
CA ALA A 487 -12.18 -1.30 20.27
C ALA A 487 -10.92 -1.40 19.40
N ILE A 488 -9.80 -0.92 19.92
CA ILE A 488 -8.48 -1.20 19.35
C ILE A 488 -7.90 -2.38 20.12
N ALA A 489 -7.77 -3.51 19.44
CA ALA A 489 -7.32 -4.78 20.02
C ALA A 489 -5.92 -5.13 19.52
N ASP A 490 -5.08 -5.69 20.40
CA ASP A 490 -3.79 -6.25 20.01
C ASP A 490 -4.00 -7.63 19.38
N GLY A 491 -3.38 -7.87 18.23
CA GLY A 491 -3.51 -9.08 17.42
C GLY A 491 -4.16 -8.81 16.06
N HIS A 492 -4.02 -9.75 15.13
CA HIS A 492 -4.54 -9.68 13.76
C HIS A 492 -5.83 -10.51 13.60
N PRO A 493 -6.77 -10.20 12.69
CA PRO A 493 -7.96 -11.03 12.43
C PRO A 493 -7.66 -12.45 11.91
N GLY A 494 -6.40 -12.71 11.54
CA GLY A 494 -5.88 -14.01 11.15
C GLY A 494 -5.41 -14.87 12.33
N ASP A 495 -5.21 -14.25 13.50
CA ASP A 495 -4.74 -14.94 14.70
C ASP A 495 -5.90 -15.71 15.33
N LYS A 496 -5.61 -16.92 15.81
CA LYS A 496 -6.63 -17.79 16.40
C LYS A 496 -7.38 -17.10 17.55
N GLN A 497 -6.67 -16.39 18.42
CA GLN A 497 -7.25 -15.68 19.57
C GLN A 497 -8.25 -14.59 19.12
N THR A 498 -7.87 -13.78 18.14
CA THR A 498 -8.73 -12.73 17.60
C THR A 498 -9.91 -13.30 16.81
N GLN A 499 -9.70 -14.40 16.07
CA GLN A 499 -10.79 -15.13 15.41
C GLN A 499 -11.80 -15.71 16.40
N ASP A 500 -11.32 -16.32 17.48
CA ASP A 500 -12.16 -16.84 18.55
C ASP A 500 -12.97 -15.70 19.20
N ALA A 501 -12.34 -14.55 19.45
CA ALA A 501 -13.03 -13.35 19.97
C ALA A 501 -14.11 -12.83 19.00
N LEU A 502 -13.79 -12.72 17.71
CA LEU A 502 -14.74 -12.30 16.68
C LEU A 502 -15.88 -13.29 16.51
N ALA A 503 -15.61 -14.59 16.60
CA ALA A 503 -16.61 -15.65 16.55
C ALA A 503 -17.54 -15.60 17.77
N LEU A 504 -17.04 -15.27 18.96
CA LEU A 504 -17.85 -15.07 20.17
C LEU A 504 -18.71 -13.80 20.08
N LEU A 505 -18.17 -12.71 19.50
CA LEU A 505 -18.88 -11.46 19.29
C LEU A 505 -19.98 -11.58 18.23
N THR A 506 -19.73 -12.35 17.16
CA THR A 506 -20.70 -12.57 16.05
C THR A 506 -21.61 -13.79 16.29
N GLY A 507 -21.24 -14.66 17.23
CA GLY A 507 -21.90 -15.93 17.53
C GLY A 507 -23.20 -15.75 18.31
N SER A 508 -24.28 -16.21 17.68
CA SER A 508 -25.65 -16.37 18.18
C SER A 508 -26.55 -15.13 18.20
N ARG A 509 -27.27 -14.96 17.09
CA ARG A 509 -28.62 -14.37 17.05
C ARG A 509 -29.54 -15.17 17.98
N GLY A 510 -29.73 -14.73 19.23
CA GLY A 510 -30.81 -15.24 20.06
C GLY A 510 -30.61 -15.07 21.56
N GLY A 511 -31.39 -14.15 22.14
CA GLY A 511 -31.75 -14.17 23.57
C GLY A 511 -30.80 -13.43 24.51
N ASN A 512 -31.37 -12.47 25.27
CA ASN A 512 -31.05 -11.95 26.61
C ASN A 512 -29.61 -11.87 27.21
N ASP A 513 -28.55 -12.25 26.53
CA ASP A 513 -27.22 -12.48 27.14
C ASP A 513 -26.24 -11.29 26.98
N GLY A 514 -26.72 -10.12 26.55
CA GLY A 514 -25.89 -8.91 26.43
C GLY A 514 -24.89 -8.90 25.26
N ARG A 515 -24.95 -9.87 24.34
CA ARG A 515 -24.08 -9.95 23.16
C ARG A 515 -24.36 -8.85 22.12
N PRO A 516 -23.36 -8.43 21.32
CA PRO A 516 -23.53 -7.36 20.36
C PRO A 516 -24.39 -7.75 19.14
N ASN A 517 -25.12 -6.78 18.59
CA ASN A 517 -26.04 -6.99 17.45
C ASN A 517 -25.29 -7.20 16.13
N TRP A 518 -24.12 -6.60 15.99
CA TRP A 518 -23.19 -6.78 14.89
C TRP A 518 -21.77 -6.52 15.37
N ALA A 519 -20.79 -7.12 14.69
CA ALA A 519 -19.38 -6.81 14.85
C ALA A 519 -18.68 -6.86 13.48
N LYS A 520 -17.79 -5.91 13.21
CA LYS A 520 -16.99 -5.83 11.98
C LYS A 520 -15.56 -5.40 12.31
N VAL A 521 -14.62 -5.90 11.53
CA VAL A 521 -13.23 -5.42 11.54
C VAL A 521 -13.14 -4.21 10.62
N LEU A 522 -12.72 -3.07 11.17
CA LEU A 522 -12.54 -1.80 10.43
C LEU A 522 -11.14 -1.65 9.84
N GLY A 523 -10.21 -2.55 10.17
CA GLY A 523 -8.84 -2.50 9.70
C GLY A 523 -7.90 -3.27 10.62
N SER A 524 -6.76 -3.66 10.08
CA SER A 524 -5.65 -4.22 10.86
C SER A 524 -4.35 -3.73 10.27
N PHE A 525 -3.44 -3.28 11.12
CA PHE A 525 -2.17 -2.70 10.71
C PHE A 525 -1.05 -3.08 11.66
N HIS A 526 0.17 -3.10 11.12
CA HIS A 526 1.39 -3.45 11.85
C HIS A 526 1.80 -2.32 12.81
N ILE A 527 2.13 -2.69 14.04
CA ILE A 527 2.77 -1.80 15.02
C ILE A 527 4.28 -1.88 14.79
N ARG A 528 4.90 -0.74 14.43
CA ARG A 528 6.37 -0.65 14.33
C ARG A 528 6.98 -0.76 15.73
N GLU A 529 8.18 -1.35 15.86
CA GLU A 529 8.85 -1.52 17.16
C GLU A 529 9.05 -0.20 17.92
N GLU A 530 9.21 0.91 17.19
CA GLU A 530 9.33 2.25 17.76
C GLU A 530 8.04 2.72 18.46
N ASP A 531 6.89 2.13 18.13
CA ASP A 531 5.53 2.45 18.62
C ASP A 531 4.98 1.45 19.66
N ARG A 532 5.77 0.44 20.03
CA ARG A 532 5.54 -0.38 21.24
C ARG A 532 6.02 0.36 22.48
#